data_AF-A0A1H6AM05-F1
#
_entry.id   AF-A0A1H6AM05-F1
#
_cell.length_a   1.000
_cell.length_b   1.000
_cell.length_c   1.000
_cell.angle_alpha   90.00
_cell.angle_beta   90.00
_cell.angle_gamma   90.00
#
_symmetry.space_group_name_H-M   'P 1'
#
loop_
_entity.id
_entity.type
_entity.pdbx_description
1 polymer ?
#
loop_
_entity_poly.entity_id
_entity_poly.type
_entity_poly.pdbx_seq_one_letter_code
_entity_poly.pdbx_strand_id
1 'polypeptide(L)'
;MDKVVLSLGMGMHSVGVLTRFLLEPDTRGFELDDLTVMTAMTRDEFTGTAEHMERFALPPMRKFSIRHIQLSRDGRLATSRYAALDDA
;
A
#
# COMPACT_ATOMS: atom_id res chain seq x y z
N MET A 1 1.14 15.25 9.25
CA MET A 1 1.02 14.13 10.21
C MET A 1 -0.11 13.29 9.70
N ASP A 2 0.25 12.18 9.06
CA ASP A 2 -0.65 11.35 8.27
C ASP A 2 -1.78 10.83 9.16
N LYS A 3 -3.02 11.16 8.81
CA LYS A 3 -4.21 10.82 9.62
C LYS A 3 -4.83 9.50 9.19
N VAL A 4 -4.51 9.02 8.00
CA VAL A 4 -5.16 7.85 7.40
C VAL A 4 -4.10 6.89 6.87
N VAL A 5 -4.19 5.63 7.32
CA VAL A 5 -3.34 4.54 6.86
C VAL A 5 -4.21 3.49 6.19
N LEU A 6 -3.90 3.19 4.93
CA LEU A 6 -4.53 2.08 4.20
C LEU A 6 -3.60 0.87 4.19
N SER A 7 -4.06 -0.24 4.78
CA SER A 7 -3.39 -1.52 4.63
C SER A 7 -3.71 -2.14 3.26
N LEU A 8 -2.69 -2.25 2.42
CA LEU A 8 -2.78 -2.80 1.07
C LEU A 8 -2.25 -4.23 1.04
N GLY A 9 -3.17 -5.20 1.07
CA GLY A 9 -2.87 -6.63 0.96
C GLY A 9 -2.70 -7.14 -0.47
N MET A 10 -2.67 -6.26 -1.47
CA MET A 10 -2.57 -6.59 -2.91
C MET A 10 -3.71 -7.44 -3.46
N GLY A 11 -4.80 -7.58 -2.71
CA GLY A 11 -6.04 -8.22 -3.17
C GLY A 11 -7.00 -7.23 -3.83
N MET A 12 -7.95 -7.77 -4.60
CA MET A 12 -8.95 -6.99 -5.35
C MET A 12 -9.66 -5.95 -4.47
N HIS A 13 -10.06 -6.31 -3.25
CA HIS A 13 -10.80 -5.39 -2.36
C HIS A 13 -9.94 -4.21 -1.90
N SER A 14 -8.72 -4.46 -1.42
CA SER A 14 -7.82 -3.40 -0.97
C SER A 14 -7.38 -2.50 -2.13
N VAL A 15 -7.13 -3.06 -3.31
CA VAL A 15 -6.82 -2.30 -4.53
C VAL A 15 -8.03 -1.49 -5.00
N GLY A 16 -9.24 -2.05 -4.90
CA GLY A 16 -10.48 -1.35 -5.21
C GLY A 16 -10.71 -0.12 -4.33
N VAL A 17 -10.53 -0.26 -3.01
CA VAL A 17 -10.61 0.88 -2.07
C VAL A 17 -9.58 1.95 -2.41
N LEU A 18 -8.31 1.55 -2.62
CA LEU A 18 -7.25 2.47 -3.03
C LEU A 18 -7.64 3.22 -4.32
N THR A 19 -8.10 2.49 -5.33
CA THR A 19 -8.47 3.08 -6.63
C THR A 19 -9.61 4.08 -6.49
N ARG A 20 -10.62 3.78 -5.67
CA ARG A 20 -11.72 4.72 -5.38
C ARG A 20 -11.20 5.98 -4.69
N PHE A 21 -10.34 5.87 -3.68
CA PHE A 21 -9.75 7.04 -3.03
C PHE A 21 -8.96 7.93 -3.99
N LEU A 22 -8.25 7.34 -4.95
CA LEU A 22 -7.43 8.07 -5.92
C LEU A 22 -8.25 8.71 -7.05
N LEU A 23 -9.28 8.02 -7.54
CA LEU A 23 -10.00 8.42 -8.75
C LEU A 23 -11.38 9.04 -8.49
N GLU A 24 -11.96 8.80 -7.32
CA GLU A 24 -13.29 9.28 -6.92
C GLU A 24 -13.17 10.09 -5.60
N PRO A 25 -12.79 11.38 -5.65
CA PRO A 25 -12.54 12.20 -4.46
C PRO A 25 -13.70 12.21 -3.45
N ASP A 26 -14.95 12.14 -3.93
CA ASP A 26 -16.16 12.12 -3.09
C ASP A 26 -16.28 10.86 -2.21
N THR A 27 -15.42 9.86 -2.43
CA THR A 27 -15.39 8.62 -1.63
C THR A 27 -14.50 8.72 -0.38
N ARG A 28 -13.79 9.84 -0.20
CA ARG A 28 -12.91 10.08 0.95
C ARG A 28 -13.17 11.43 1.60
N GLY A 29 -12.97 11.49 2.91
CA GLY A 29 -13.10 12.71 3.72
C GLY A 29 -11.75 13.31 4.17
N PHE A 30 -10.67 13.00 3.45
CA PHE A 30 -9.29 13.41 3.78
C PHE A 30 -8.54 13.73 2.49
N GLU A 31 -7.47 14.54 2.56
CA GLU A 31 -6.59 14.84 1.42
C GLU A 31 -5.59 13.72 1.15
N LEU A 32 -5.16 13.53 -0.11
CA LEU A 32 -4.21 12.46 -0.45
C LEU A 32 -2.86 12.63 0.25
N ASP A 33 -2.47 13.86 0.58
CA ASP A 33 -1.28 14.17 1.36
C ASP A 33 -1.35 13.65 2.80
N ASP A 34 -2.55 13.33 3.30
CA ASP A 34 -2.76 12.72 4.63
C ASP A 34 -2.82 11.18 4.57
N LEU A 35 -2.72 10.58 3.37
CA LEU A 35 -2.83 9.13 3.14
C LEU A 35 -1.45 8.47 3.05
N THR A 36 -1.22 7.48 3.92
CA THR A 36 -0.13 6.52 3.76
C THR A 36 -0.69 5.15 3.38
N VAL A 37 -0.10 4.52 2.37
CA VAL A 37 -0.41 3.14 2.00
C VAL A 37 0.68 2.21 2.52
N MET A 38 0.32 1.14 3.21
CA MET A 38 1.27 0.18 3.78
C MET A 38 1.05 -1.23 3.24
N THR A 39 2.10 -1.88 2.78
CA THR A 39 2.08 -3.28 2.31
C THR A 39 3.02 -4.13 3.15
N ALA A 40 2.48 -5.18 3.77
CA ALA A 40 3.27 -6.20 4.46
C ALA A 40 3.78 -7.22 3.44
N MET A 41 5.07 -7.10 3.10
CA MET A 41 5.77 -8.00 2.20
C MET A 41 6.15 -9.30 2.92
N THR A 42 5.92 -10.40 2.23
CA THR A 42 6.21 -11.78 2.62
C THR A 42 7.43 -12.34 1.90
N ARG A 43 7.85 -11.73 0.79
CA ARG A 43 8.89 -12.20 -0.14
C ARG A 43 8.52 -13.48 -0.91
N ASP A 44 7.28 -13.93 -0.77
CA ASP A 44 6.72 -15.10 -1.44
C ASP A 44 5.40 -14.71 -2.14
N GLU A 45 5.35 -13.48 -2.66
CA GLU A 45 4.22 -12.99 -3.43
C GLU A 45 4.10 -13.77 -4.75
N PHE A 46 2.87 -14.11 -5.13
CA PHE A 46 2.62 -14.69 -6.44
C PHE A 46 3.07 -13.74 -7.56
N THR A 47 3.75 -14.26 -8.58
CA THR A 47 4.21 -13.48 -9.73
C THR A 47 3.09 -12.69 -10.38
N GLY A 48 1.90 -13.29 -10.55
CA GLY A 48 0.74 -12.61 -11.10
C GLY A 48 0.25 -11.44 -10.23
N THR A 49 0.40 -11.52 -8.90
CA THR A 49 0.09 -10.39 -8.02
C THR A 49 1.06 -9.23 -8.25
N ALA A 50 2.36 -9.51 -8.36
CA ALA A 50 3.36 -8.49 -8.65
C ALA A 50 3.09 -7.81 -10.01
N GLU A 51 2.82 -8.59 -11.06
CA GLU A 51 2.47 -8.08 -12.39
C GLU A 51 1.22 -7.19 -12.36
N HIS A 52 0.16 -7.62 -11.66
CA HIS A 52 -1.04 -6.80 -11.50
C HIS A 52 -0.79 -5.50 -10.72
N MET A 53 0.03 -5.56 -9.67
CA MET A 53 0.41 -4.40 -8.89
C MET A 53 1.19 -3.39 -9.74
N GLU A 54 2.20 -3.84 -10.48
CA GLU A 54 2.99 -3.00 -11.38
C GLU A 54 2.15 -2.38 -12.49
N ARG A 55 1.16 -3.12 -13.01
CA ARG A 55 0.31 -2.66 -14.10
C ARG A 55 -0.81 -1.72 -13.67
N PHE A 56 -1.45 -2.00 -12.53
CA PHE A 56 -2.73 -1.37 -12.19
C PHE A 56 -2.70 -0.53 -10.91
N ALA A 57 -1.88 -0.86 -9.92
CA ALA A 57 -1.94 -0.22 -8.61
C ALA A 57 -0.80 0.79 -8.37
N LEU A 58 0.45 0.43 -8.67
CA LEU A 58 1.60 1.30 -8.43
C LEU A 58 1.64 2.53 -9.34
N PRO A 59 1.28 2.48 -10.64
CA PRO A 59 1.28 3.66 -11.49
C PRO A 59 0.36 4.80 -11.00
N PRO A 60 -0.92 4.57 -10.64
CA PRO A 60 -1.74 5.65 -10.10
C PRO A 60 -1.22 6.17 -8.75
N MET A 61 -0.69 5.31 -7.88
CA MET A 61 -0.07 5.78 -6.62
C MET A 61 1.04 6.78 -6.88
N ARG A 62 1.95 6.48 -7.83
CA ARG A 62 3.03 7.41 -8.23
C ARG A 62 2.47 8.69 -8.86
N LYS A 63 1.44 8.60 -9.69
CA LYS A 63 0.79 9.76 -10.32
C LYS A 63 0.22 10.73 -9.29
N PHE A 64 -0.32 10.22 -8.19
CA PHE A 64 -0.89 11.03 -7.11
C PHE A 64 0.07 11.25 -5.94
N SER A 65 1.35 10.90 -6.09
CA SER A 65 2.39 11.06 -5.06
C SER A 65 2.03 10.44 -3.71
N ILE A 66 1.37 9.27 -3.74
CA ILE A 66 0.98 8.57 -2.52
C ILE A 66 2.20 7.96 -1.86
N ARG A 67 2.40 8.30 -0.58
CA ARG A 67 3.42 7.66 0.24
C ARG A 67 3.14 6.16 0.38
N HIS A 68 4.06 5.33 -0.07
CA HIS A 68 3.96 3.88 -0.04
C HIS A 68 5.07 3.27 0.80
N ILE A 69 4.68 2.63 1.90
CA ILE A 69 5.61 1.93 2.78
C ILE A 69 5.48 0.43 2.55
N GLN A 70 6.58 -0.20 2.19
CA GLN A 70 6.72 -1.65 2.20
C GLN A 70 7.40 -2.06 3.49
N LEU A 71 6.81 -3.02 4.20
CA LEU A 71 7.35 -3.51 5.46
C LEU A 71 7.39 -5.02 5.49
N SER A 72 8.24 -5.58 6.33
CA SER A 72 8.26 -7.02 6.61
C SER A 72 8.50 -7.27 8.10
N ARG A 73 8.34 -8.52 8.52
CA ARG A 73 8.83 -8.95 9.83
C ARG A 73 10.34 -9.12 9.77
N ASP A 74 11.04 -8.57 10.76
CA ASP A 74 12.50 -8.69 10.93
C ASP A 74 12.90 -10.05 11.55
N GLY A 75 12.16 -11.12 11.22
CA GLY A 75 12.41 -12.47 11.73
C GLY A 75 11.14 -13.29 12.00
N ARG A 76 11.35 -14.55 12.38
CA ARG A 76 10.29 -15.55 12.61
C ARG A 76 9.77 -15.57 14.06
N LEU A 77 10.47 -14.92 14.99
CA LEU A 77 10.14 -14.96 16.41
C LEU A 77 8.95 -14.03 16.70
N ALA A 78 8.14 -14.36 17.72
CA ALA A 78 7.04 -13.50 18.15
C ALA A 78 7.53 -12.13 18.67
N THR A 79 8.78 -12.05 19.12
CA THR A 79 9.44 -10.82 19.57
C THR A 79 10.11 -10.05 18.44
N SER A 80 10.15 -10.59 17.21
CA SER A 80 10.68 -9.89 16.04
C SER A 80 9.81 -8.66 15.75
N ARG A 81 10.48 -7.53 15.50
CA ARG A 81 9.82 -6.27 15.14
C ARG A 81 9.53 -6.24 13.64
N TYR A 82 9.06 -5.09 13.16
CA TYR A 82 8.89 -4.83 11.74
C TYR A 82 10.05 -3.99 11.22
N ALA A 83 10.46 -4.25 9.98
CA ALA A 83 11.43 -3.47 9.24
C ALA A 83 10.74 -2.84 8.02
N ALA A 84 11.02 -1.55 7.78
CA ALA A 84 10.69 -0.92 6.51
C ALA A 84 11.66 -1.43 5.44
N LEU A 85 11.12 -1.98 4.36
CA LEU A 85 11.85 -2.39 3.17
C LEU A 85 11.99 -1.24 2.18
N ASP A 86 10.96 -0.41 2.09
CA ASP A 86 10.88 0.78 1.24
C ASP A 86 9.92 1.80 1.87
N ASP A 87 10.18 3.09 1.65
CA ASP A 87 9.34 4.22 2.08
C ASP A 87 9.48 5.32 1.02
N ALA A 88 8.64 5.23 0.00
CA ALA A 88 8.66 6.07 -1.20
C ALA A 88 7.49 7.04 -1.25
#